data_AF-A0A945EEI0-F1
#
_entry.id   AF-A0A945EEI0-F1
#
_cell.length_a   1.000
_cell.length_b   1.000
_cell.length_c   1.000
_cell.angle_alpha   90.00
_cell.angle_beta   90.00
_cell.angle_gamma   90.00
#
_symmetry.space_group_name_H-M   'P 1'
#
loop_
_entity.id
_entity.type
_entity.pdbx_description
1 polymer ?
#
loop_
_entity_poly.entity_id
_entity_poly.type
_entity_poly.pdbx_seq_one_letter_code
_entity_poly.pdbx_strand_id
1 'polypeptide(L)'
;ISTGMTVYDDIQKAVDIFNQVGCSFELMHTVSTYPMKDENANLNMINTLRDKFKCDVGYSGHEVGLAVSYAAAAQGITSLERHITLDRSMYGSDQSASIEQTGLRQLVGAVRKIEKAMGDGVKKAIEEEKLVAKSLRQHLFWK
;
A
#
# COMPACT_ATOMS: atom_id res chain seq x y z
N ILE A 1 5.10 9.67 -9.91
CA ILE A 1 6.49 10.18 -9.77
C ILE A 1 7.13 9.49 -8.59
N SER A 2 8.12 8.61 -8.81
CA SER A 2 8.77 7.89 -7.72
C SER A 2 9.76 8.77 -6.95
N THR A 3 9.74 8.69 -5.63
CA THR A 3 10.52 9.55 -4.72
C THR A 3 11.72 8.85 -4.09
N GLY A 4 12.16 7.72 -4.66
CA GLY A 4 13.35 7.00 -4.19
C GLY A 4 14.62 7.81 -4.42
N MET A 5 15.57 7.73 -3.49
CA MET A 5 16.86 8.45 -3.56
C MET A 5 16.75 9.98 -3.63
N THR A 6 15.62 10.56 -3.20
CA THR A 6 15.38 12.01 -3.23
C THR A 6 15.21 12.59 -1.83
N VAL A 7 15.40 13.90 -1.71
CA VAL A 7 15.02 14.70 -0.53
C VAL A 7 13.80 15.59 -0.83
N TYR A 8 13.25 16.24 0.20
CA TYR A 8 12.06 17.07 0.03
C TYR A 8 12.18 18.15 -1.03
N ASP A 9 13.35 18.78 -1.17
CA ASP A 9 13.57 19.84 -2.15
C ASP A 9 13.47 19.33 -3.59
N ASP A 10 13.89 18.08 -3.85
CA ASP A 10 13.77 17.46 -5.17
C ASP A 10 12.31 17.14 -5.49
N ILE A 11 11.59 16.59 -4.51
CA ILE A 11 10.16 16.27 -4.65
C ILE A 11 9.37 17.56 -4.87
N GLN A 12 9.67 18.64 -4.12
CA GLN A 12 8.98 19.92 -4.27
C GLN A 12 9.19 20.51 -5.67
N LYS A 13 10.41 20.49 -6.19
CA LYS A 13 10.68 20.96 -7.57
C LYS A 13 9.86 20.18 -8.60
N ALA A 14 9.78 18.85 -8.47
CA ALA A 14 8.96 18.04 -9.36
C ALA A 14 7.48 18.41 -9.26
N VAL A 15 6.94 18.53 -8.04
CA VAL A 15 5.56 18.92 -7.78
C VAL A 15 5.25 20.31 -8.38
N ASP A 16 6.14 21.29 -8.20
CA ASP A 16 5.96 22.64 -8.72
C ASP A 16 5.89 22.67 -10.24
N ILE A 17 6.73 21.88 -10.92
CA ILE A 17 6.72 21.76 -12.39
C ILE A 17 5.35 21.25 -12.86
N PHE A 18 4.85 20.16 -12.28
CA PHE A 18 3.57 19.57 -12.69
C PHE A 18 2.38 20.51 -12.39
N ASN A 19 2.39 21.16 -11.23
CA ASN A 19 1.39 22.15 -10.87
C ASN A 19 1.38 23.36 -11.81
N GLN A 20 2.57 23.88 -12.17
CA GLN A 20 2.69 25.04 -13.06
C GLN A 20 2.10 24.78 -14.45
N VAL A 21 2.26 23.56 -14.97
CA VAL A 21 1.72 23.16 -16.28
C VAL A 21 0.29 22.60 -16.20
N GLY A 22 -0.28 22.46 -14.99
CA GLY A 22 -1.61 21.90 -14.79
C GLY A 22 -1.72 20.42 -15.15
N CYS A 23 -0.62 19.65 -15.04
CA CYS A 23 -0.61 18.22 -15.32
C CYS A 23 -0.91 17.43 -14.05
N SER A 24 -1.83 16.45 -14.13
CA SER A 24 -2.12 15.56 -13.01
C SER A 24 -0.93 14.67 -12.70
N PHE A 25 -0.70 14.42 -11.41
CA PHE A 25 0.36 13.54 -10.93
C PHE A 25 -0.03 12.86 -9.63
N GLU A 26 0.69 11.79 -9.32
CA GLU A 26 0.75 11.19 -7.99
C GLU A 26 2.21 10.96 -7.61
N LEU A 27 2.49 10.89 -6.32
CA LEU A 27 3.80 10.51 -5.80
C LEU A 27 3.83 9.01 -5.50
N MET A 28 4.95 8.34 -5.74
CA MET A 28 5.15 6.94 -5.36
C MET A 28 6.20 6.88 -4.26
N HIS A 29 5.79 6.52 -3.04
CA HIS A 29 6.74 6.20 -1.99
C HIS A 29 7.53 4.95 -2.40
N THR A 30 8.85 5.03 -2.34
CA THR A 30 9.72 3.91 -2.73
C THR A 30 11.10 4.04 -2.10
N VAL A 31 11.77 2.90 -1.95
CA VAL A 31 13.17 2.79 -1.51
C VAL A 31 13.91 1.95 -2.55
N SER A 32 14.89 2.56 -3.22
CA SER A 32 15.58 1.99 -4.39
C SER A 32 16.73 1.04 -4.01
N THR A 33 16.44 0.07 -3.15
CA THR A 33 17.34 -1.05 -2.83
C THR A 33 16.68 -2.35 -3.28
N TYR A 34 17.44 -3.25 -3.91
CA TYR A 34 16.91 -4.42 -4.61
C TYR A 34 17.64 -5.69 -4.13
N PRO A 35 17.04 -6.54 -3.26
CA PRO A 35 15.78 -6.31 -2.56
C PRO A 35 15.91 -5.30 -1.42
N MET A 36 14.80 -4.63 -1.12
CA MET A 36 14.66 -3.77 0.04
C MET A 36 14.39 -4.62 1.27
N LYS A 37 15.11 -4.32 2.37
CA LYS A 37 14.85 -4.92 3.68
C LYS A 37 13.58 -4.34 4.30
N ASP A 38 12.85 -5.16 5.05
CA ASP A 38 11.55 -4.78 5.62
C ASP A 38 11.66 -3.57 6.56
N GLU A 39 12.72 -3.49 7.38
CA GLU A 39 12.96 -2.37 8.31
C GLU A 39 13.18 -1.02 7.59
N ASN A 40 13.54 -1.05 6.31
CA ASN A 40 13.77 0.16 5.51
C ASN A 40 12.50 0.65 4.78
N ALA A 41 11.42 -0.13 4.77
CA ALA A 41 10.22 0.18 3.98
C ALA A 41 9.61 1.55 4.31
N ASN A 42 9.63 1.93 5.59
CA ASN A 42 9.16 3.22 6.09
C ASN A 42 7.77 3.64 5.53
N LEU A 43 6.79 2.74 5.60
CA LEU A 43 5.46 2.94 4.99
C LEU A 43 4.74 4.21 5.49
N ASN A 44 5.04 4.68 6.70
CA ASN A 44 4.48 5.94 7.23
C ASN A 44 4.83 7.17 6.38
N MET A 45 5.84 7.09 5.49
CA MET A 45 6.11 8.13 4.50
C MET A 45 4.95 8.33 3.52
N ILE A 46 4.12 7.32 3.26
CA ILE A 46 2.93 7.44 2.42
C ILE A 46 2.02 8.55 2.98
N ASN A 47 1.73 8.50 4.28
CA ASN A 47 0.92 9.52 4.96
C ASN A 47 1.64 10.88 4.96
N THR A 48 2.95 10.89 5.23
CA THR A 48 3.76 12.12 5.26
C THR A 48 3.76 12.84 3.91
N LEU A 49 3.95 12.12 2.81
CA LEU A 49 3.92 12.66 1.45
C LEU A 49 2.53 13.19 1.10
N ARG A 50 1.48 12.43 1.44
CA ARG A 50 0.08 12.81 1.20
C ARG A 50 -0.26 14.11 1.93
N ASP A 51 0.12 14.20 3.20
CA ASP A 51 -0.14 15.37 4.03
C ASP A 51 0.65 16.60 3.59
N LYS A 52 1.89 16.42 3.12
CA LYS A 52 2.76 17.53 2.71
C LYS A 52 2.39 18.09 1.33
N PHE A 53 2.22 17.22 0.34
CA PHE A 53 2.05 17.62 -1.05
C PHE A 53 0.59 17.67 -1.49
N LYS A 54 -0.35 17.22 -0.63
CA LYS A 54 -1.80 17.27 -0.88
C LYS A 54 -2.20 16.64 -2.22
N CYS A 55 -1.53 15.55 -2.57
CA CYS A 55 -1.77 14.79 -3.80
C CYS A 55 -1.99 13.31 -3.48
N ASP A 56 -2.39 12.56 -4.50
CA ASP A 56 -2.45 11.11 -4.46
C ASP A 56 -1.05 10.52 -4.24
N VAL A 57 -1.01 9.43 -3.47
CA VAL A 57 0.24 8.75 -3.12
C VAL A 57 0.08 7.24 -3.26
N GLY A 58 0.89 6.66 -4.15
CA GLY A 58 1.07 5.24 -4.32
C GLY A 58 2.29 4.69 -3.58
N TYR A 59 2.52 3.38 -3.74
CA TYR A 59 3.70 2.67 -3.25
C TYR A 59 4.36 1.89 -4.40
N SER A 60 5.66 2.07 -4.58
CA SER A 60 6.48 1.28 -5.49
C SER A 60 7.46 0.43 -4.68
N GLY A 61 7.21 -0.88 -4.66
CA GLY A 61 7.83 -1.81 -3.74
C GLY A 61 8.97 -2.61 -4.36
N HIS A 62 10.06 -2.74 -3.61
CA HIS A 62 11.22 -3.58 -3.93
C HIS A 62 11.53 -4.62 -2.83
N GLU A 63 10.59 -4.85 -1.90
CA GLU A 63 10.68 -5.89 -0.87
C GLU A 63 10.67 -7.32 -1.46
N VAL A 64 11.09 -8.30 -0.66
CA VAL A 64 10.79 -9.71 -0.93
C VAL A 64 9.42 -10.08 -0.36
N GLY A 65 8.64 -10.84 -1.14
CA GLY A 65 7.31 -11.27 -0.70
C GLY A 65 6.27 -10.16 -0.87
N LEU A 66 5.15 -10.28 -0.16
CA LEU A 66 3.95 -9.47 -0.40
C LEU A 66 3.46 -8.70 0.83
N ALA A 67 4.04 -8.95 2.01
CA ALA A 67 3.54 -8.41 3.27
C ALA A 67 3.59 -6.87 3.32
N VAL A 68 4.68 -6.27 2.87
CA VAL A 68 4.85 -4.81 2.83
C VAL A 68 3.88 -4.18 1.84
N SER A 69 3.73 -4.74 0.64
CA SER A 69 2.71 -4.32 -0.33
C SER A 69 1.28 -4.38 0.23
N TYR A 70 0.92 -5.41 1.00
CA TYR A 70 -0.39 -5.48 1.65
C TYR A 70 -0.58 -4.41 2.73
N ALA A 71 0.46 -4.17 3.53
CA ALA A 71 0.44 -3.11 4.53
C ALA A 71 0.29 -1.73 3.86
N ALA A 72 0.98 -1.48 2.75
CA ALA A 72 0.84 -0.26 1.97
C ALA A 72 -0.59 -0.12 1.40
N ALA A 73 -1.17 -1.19 0.84
CA ALA A 73 -2.55 -1.22 0.37
C ALA A 73 -3.55 -0.85 1.49
N ALA A 74 -3.35 -1.36 2.70
CA ALA A 74 -4.17 -1.03 3.85
C ALA A 74 -4.05 0.44 4.30
N GLN A 75 -3.02 1.18 3.89
CA GLN A 75 -2.87 2.63 4.16
C GLN A 75 -3.61 3.51 3.13
N GLY A 76 -4.40 2.93 2.23
CA GLY A 76 -5.15 3.69 1.24
C GLY A 76 -4.25 4.38 0.22
N ILE A 77 -3.23 3.67 -0.28
CA ILE A 77 -2.47 4.11 -1.45
C ILE A 77 -3.35 4.14 -2.70
N THR A 78 -3.04 5.02 -3.64
CA THR A 78 -3.77 5.15 -4.92
C THR A 78 -3.28 4.18 -5.99
N SER A 79 -1.98 3.89 -5.96
CA SER A 79 -1.31 3.00 -6.90
C SER A 79 -0.34 2.06 -6.18
N LEU A 80 -0.17 0.84 -6.72
CA LEU A 80 0.78 -0.14 -6.23
C LEU A 80 1.62 -0.66 -7.40
N GLU A 81 2.94 -0.50 -7.31
CA GLU A 81 3.90 -0.92 -8.32
C GLU A 81 4.85 -1.99 -7.77
N ARG A 82 5.09 -3.04 -8.58
CA ARG A 82 5.97 -4.17 -8.28
C ARG A 82 6.63 -4.66 -9.57
N HIS A 83 7.90 -5.05 -9.49
CA HIS A 83 8.55 -5.77 -10.57
C HIS A 83 7.97 -7.18 -10.73
N ILE A 84 7.80 -7.64 -11.97
CA ILE A 84 7.35 -9.00 -12.28
C ILE A 84 8.44 -9.77 -13.03
N THR A 85 8.50 -11.08 -12.83
CA THR A 85 9.43 -11.95 -13.55
C THR A 85 8.80 -13.30 -13.88
N LEU A 86 9.41 -14.01 -14.84
CA LEU A 86 9.09 -15.41 -15.12
C LEU A 86 9.77 -16.34 -14.11
N ASP A 87 10.97 -16.00 -13.66
CA ASP A 87 11.77 -16.77 -12.70
C ASP A 87 12.74 -15.84 -11.97
N ARG A 88 12.69 -15.86 -10.63
CA ARG A 88 13.51 -14.99 -9.77
C ARG A 88 14.99 -15.34 -9.75
N SER A 89 15.37 -16.50 -10.27
CA SER A 89 16.77 -16.95 -10.43
C SER A 89 17.41 -16.50 -11.74
N MET A 90 16.65 -15.87 -12.64
CA MET A 90 17.18 -15.31 -13.88
C MET A 90 18.27 -14.25 -13.61
N TYR A 91 19.07 -13.97 -14.63
CA TYR A 91 20.05 -12.89 -14.56
C TYR A 91 19.36 -11.52 -14.48
N GLY A 92 19.85 -10.65 -13.60
CA GLY A 92 19.40 -9.28 -13.43
C GLY A 92 19.31 -8.87 -11.96
N SER A 93 19.63 -7.61 -11.66
CA SER A 93 19.62 -7.05 -10.30
C SER A 93 18.24 -7.10 -9.63
N ASP A 94 17.18 -7.02 -10.42
CA ASP A 94 15.83 -6.82 -9.91
C ASP A 94 15.11 -8.16 -9.67
N GLN A 95 15.66 -9.26 -10.18
CA GLN A 95 15.01 -10.57 -10.23
C GLN A 95 14.66 -11.09 -8.84
N SER A 96 15.55 -10.91 -7.87
CA SER A 96 15.29 -11.32 -6.49
C SER A 96 14.20 -10.48 -5.81
N ALA A 97 13.96 -9.24 -6.25
CA ALA A 97 12.89 -8.38 -5.73
C ALA A 97 11.55 -8.59 -6.48
N SER A 98 11.59 -9.11 -7.70
CA SER A 98 10.41 -9.36 -8.53
C SER A 98 9.46 -10.41 -7.98
N ILE A 99 8.20 -10.34 -8.42
CA ILE A 99 7.17 -11.34 -8.17
C ILE A 99 6.91 -12.18 -9.43
N GLU A 100 6.77 -13.49 -9.25
CA GLU A 100 6.35 -14.38 -10.34
C GLU A 100 4.82 -14.32 -10.53
N GLN A 101 4.32 -14.95 -11.60
CA GLN A 101 2.89 -14.97 -11.95
C GLN A 101 1.99 -15.35 -10.77
N THR A 102 2.37 -16.35 -9.97
CA THR A 102 1.58 -16.77 -8.80
C THR A 102 1.55 -15.68 -7.74
N GLY A 103 2.70 -15.03 -7.48
CA GLY A 103 2.81 -13.90 -6.55
C GLY A 103 1.98 -12.71 -7.01
N LEU A 104 1.96 -12.39 -8.30
CA LEU A 104 1.10 -11.33 -8.86
C LEU A 104 -0.39 -11.61 -8.64
N ARG A 105 -0.84 -12.85 -8.88
CA ARG A 105 -2.25 -13.23 -8.66
C ARG A 105 -2.64 -13.14 -7.18
N GLN A 106 -1.74 -13.58 -6.29
CA GLN A 106 -1.93 -13.45 -4.85
C GLN A 106 -2.01 -11.99 -4.43
N LEU A 107 -1.08 -11.17 -4.94
CA LEU A 107 -1.01 -9.75 -4.65
C LEU A 107 -2.33 -9.05 -4.97
N VAL A 108 -2.78 -9.16 -6.22
CA VAL A 108 -4.03 -8.55 -6.68
C VAL A 108 -5.22 -9.08 -5.88
N GLY A 109 -5.31 -10.40 -5.68
CA GLY A 109 -6.42 -11.01 -4.95
C GLY A 109 -6.52 -10.54 -3.50
N ALA A 110 -5.39 -10.37 -2.81
CA ALA A 110 -5.35 -9.88 -1.45
C ALA A 110 -5.63 -8.37 -1.37
N VAL A 111 -5.07 -7.55 -2.26
CA VAL A 111 -5.36 -6.10 -2.31
C VAL A 111 -6.88 -5.86 -2.48
N ARG A 112 -7.54 -6.57 -3.39
CA ARG A 112 -9.02 -6.46 -3.56
C ARG A 112 -9.81 -6.90 -2.35
N LYS A 113 -9.28 -7.82 -1.52
CA LYS A 113 -9.91 -8.20 -0.25
C LYS A 113 -9.68 -7.13 0.81
N ILE A 114 -8.48 -6.58 0.90
CA ILE A 114 -8.12 -5.50 1.83
C ILE A 114 -9.00 -4.29 1.59
N GLU A 115 -9.14 -3.83 0.34
CA GLU A 115 -10.00 -2.68 -0.03
C GLU A 115 -11.43 -2.84 0.51
N LYS A 116 -12.01 -4.05 0.39
CA LYS A 116 -13.34 -4.36 0.92
C LYS A 116 -13.37 -4.43 2.45
N ALA A 117 -12.30 -4.92 3.06
CA ALA A 117 -12.19 -5.16 4.49
C ALA A 117 -11.96 -3.88 5.30
N MET A 118 -11.40 -2.82 4.70
CA MET A 118 -11.12 -1.56 5.41
C MET A 118 -12.38 -0.91 6.01
N GLY A 119 -13.54 -1.07 5.35
CA GLY A 119 -14.83 -0.60 5.86
C GLY A 119 -14.94 0.93 6.00
N ASP A 120 -15.88 1.38 6.83
CA ASP A 120 -16.21 2.79 7.07
C ASP A 120 -15.73 3.32 8.43
N GLY A 121 -15.13 2.47 9.25
CA GLY A 121 -14.69 2.81 10.62
C GLY A 121 -15.83 3.02 11.63
N VAL A 122 -17.09 2.78 11.26
CA VAL A 122 -18.25 3.02 12.13
C VAL A 122 -18.59 1.75 12.92
N LYS A 123 -18.58 1.86 14.26
CA LYS A 123 -18.97 0.74 15.13
C LYS A 123 -20.48 0.50 15.04
N LYS A 124 -20.85 -0.63 14.43
CA LYS A 124 -22.23 -1.13 14.35
C LYS A 124 -22.26 -2.63 14.61
N ALA A 125 -23.40 -3.12 15.11
CA ALA A 125 -23.71 -4.56 15.07
C ALA A 125 -24.37 -4.85 13.73
N ILE A 126 -23.90 -5.86 13.01
CA ILE A 126 -24.54 -6.28 11.76
C ILE A 126 -25.72 -7.23 12.08
N GLU A 127 -26.67 -7.35 11.16
CA GLU A 127 -27.88 -8.16 11.36
C GLU A 127 -27.54 -9.61 11.70
N GLU A 128 -26.52 -10.14 11.04
CA GLU A 128 -25.99 -11.49 11.23
C GLU A 128 -25.46 -11.74 12.65
N GLU A 129 -24.94 -10.70 13.30
CA GLU A 129 -24.42 -10.77 14.66
C GLU A 129 -25.52 -10.77 15.72
N LYS A 130 -26.77 -10.37 15.39
CA LYS A 130 -27.82 -10.20 16.40
C LYS A 130 -28.17 -11.51 17.11
N LEU A 131 -28.26 -12.62 16.37
CA LEU A 131 -28.55 -13.94 16.95
C LEU A 131 -27.39 -14.44 17.82
N VAL A 132 -26.15 -14.23 17.37
CA VAL A 132 -24.94 -14.57 18.12
C VAL A 132 -24.88 -13.74 19.41
N ALA A 133 -25.11 -12.43 19.30
CA ALA A 133 -25.15 -11.52 20.44
C ALA A 133 -26.30 -11.84 21.39
N LYS A 134 -27.46 -12.34 20.93
CA LYS A 134 -28.55 -12.82 21.79
C LYS A 134 -28.11 -14.05 22.57
N SER A 135 -27.51 -15.03 21.90
CA SER A 135 -27.03 -16.28 22.51
C SER A 135 -25.93 -16.06 23.55
N LEU A 136 -24.89 -15.30 23.20
CA LEU A 136 -23.71 -15.12 24.05
C LEU A 136 -23.95 -14.15 25.23
N ARG A 137 -25.02 -13.36 25.19
CA ARG A 137 -25.33 -12.34 26.21
C ARG A 137 -26.64 -12.65 26.96
N GLN A 138 -27.07 -13.91 27.02
CA GLN A 138 -28.31 -14.32 27.71
C GLN A 138 -28.32 -13.99 29.21
N HIS A 139 -27.14 -13.91 29.84
CA HIS A 139 -26.96 -13.63 31.26
C HIS A 139 -26.76 -12.12 31.56
N LEU A 140 -26.81 -11.26 30.54
CA LEU A 140 -26.71 -9.81 30.73
C LEU A 140 -28.11 -9.23 31.00
N PHE A 141 -28.36 -8.81 32.24
CA PHE A 141 -29.68 -8.32 32.69
C PHE A 141 -30.02 -6.89 32.21
N TRP A 142 -29.07 -6.18 31.61
CA TRP A 142 -29.23 -4.79 31.15
C TRP A 142 -29.52 -4.67 29.64
N LYS A 143 -30.02 -5.75 29.03
CA LYS A 143 -30.49 -5.74 27.64
C LYS A 143 -31.95 -5.38 27.53
#